data_AF-A0AAD5T592-F1
#
_entry.id   AF-A0AAD5T592-F1
#
_cell.length_a   1.000
_cell.length_b   1.000
_cell.length_c   1.000
_cell.angle_alpha   90.00
_cell.angle_beta   90.00
_cell.angle_gamma   90.00
#
_symmetry.space_group_name_H-M   'P 1'
#
loop_
_entity.id
_entity.type
_entity.pdbx_description
1 polymer ?
#
loop_
_entity_poly.entity_id
_entity_poly.type
_entity_poly.pdbx_seq_one_letter_code
_entity_poly.pdbx_strand_id
1 'polypeptide(L)'
;MNNITDFQLRILLNAKCAEVAISGALFFAFVFFVLCFEAQETDTWPVRFRKLGTPFNASLIAIILSTFGAYLTQVVLLSNQFTAAEVAIGQTFTILFASTFEFASIQYAWKRGEIVVDQTIPKASLAMKLLIKISPFIFYFDVLLEFAQIYSNSPVLQMFAYVSEIIAPTVLVIFDSVLLYAFINFLRVLQRSVAISVDDSRLKIVSFYGIFANVTMFVAIIFASVGGSIFPNSWIFLYDGFSLEFDLIIALILLRQKLALYWNKKNIIRQQEMNLERQLGKDTLLQVRKLRESDRKKNFKNETVLF
;
A
#
# COMPACT_ATOMS: atom_id res chain seq x y z
N MET A 1 23.80 19.65 15.66
CA MET A 1 24.32 18.27 15.47
C MET A 1 25.35 17.98 16.54
N ASN A 2 24.96 17.36 17.64
CA ASN A 2 25.89 16.93 18.68
C ASN A 2 26.48 15.57 18.28
N ASN A 3 27.81 15.51 18.12
CA ASN A 3 28.69 14.33 18.08
C ASN A 3 28.10 13.01 17.52
N ILE A 4 27.52 13.02 16.31
CA ILE A 4 27.47 11.77 15.53
C ILE A 4 28.89 11.52 15.04
N THR A 5 29.47 10.40 15.48
CA THR A 5 30.78 9.99 14.98
C THR A 5 30.70 9.65 13.49
N ASP A 6 31.76 9.91 12.73
CA ASP A 6 31.85 9.51 11.31
C ASP A 6 31.49 8.03 11.10
N PHE A 7 31.79 7.18 12.08
CA PHE A 7 31.41 5.78 12.09
C PHE A 7 29.90 5.55 12.13
N GLN A 8 29.18 6.22 13.03
CA GLN A 8 27.72 6.14 13.13
C GLN A 8 27.03 6.66 11.87
N LEU A 9 27.53 7.77 11.30
CA LEU A 9 27.00 8.32 10.05
C LEU A 9 27.15 7.32 8.89
N ARG A 10 28.31 6.67 8.77
CA ARG A 10 28.55 5.62 7.75
C ARG A 10 27.63 4.42 7.91
N ILE A 11 27.38 3.97 9.15
CA ILE A 11 26.45 2.87 9.40
C ILE A 11 25.05 3.25 8.95
N LEU A 12 24.56 4.44 9.34
CA LEU A 12 23.23 4.87 8.96
C LEU A 12 23.10 5.04 7.45
N LEU A 13 24.08 5.68 6.80
CA LEU A 13 24.09 5.85 5.35
C LEU A 13 24.03 4.50 4.63
N ASN A 14 24.81 3.51 5.07
CA ASN A 14 24.77 2.16 4.51
C ASN A 14 23.41 1.49 4.70
N ALA A 15 22.79 1.65 5.88
CA ALA A 15 21.45 1.14 6.14
C ALA A 15 20.40 1.78 5.21
N LYS A 16 20.40 3.11 5.08
CA LYS A 16 19.46 3.82 4.19
C LYS A 16 19.70 3.50 2.72
N CYS A 17 20.96 3.33 2.28
CA CYS A 17 21.27 2.83 0.93
C CYS A 17 20.71 1.41 0.69
N ALA A 18 20.78 0.52 1.67
CA ALA A 18 20.18 -0.81 1.58
C ALA A 18 18.66 -0.74 1.46
N GLU A 19 17.99 0.15 2.21
CA GLU A 19 16.55 0.38 2.13
C GLU A 19 16.10 0.95 0.77
N VAL A 20 16.87 1.87 0.18
CA VAL A 20 16.67 2.34 -1.21
C VAL A 20 16.78 1.18 -2.19
N ALA A 21 17.80 0.32 -2.05
CA ALA A 21 17.97 -0.84 -2.92
C ALA A 21 16.82 -1.84 -2.78
N ILE A 22 16.36 -2.12 -1.55
CA ILE A 22 15.24 -3.01 -1.26
C ILE A 22 13.94 -2.45 -1.85
N SER A 23 13.60 -1.20 -1.56
CA SER A 23 12.38 -0.55 -2.07
C SER A 23 12.39 -0.45 -3.60
N GLY A 24 13.53 -0.15 -4.22
CA GLY A 24 13.72 -0.20 -5.67
C GLY A 24 13.52 -1.60 -6.24
N ALA A 25 14.12 -2.63 -5.62
CA ALA A 25 13.92 -4.02 -6.02
C ALA A 25 12.45 -4.45 -5.89
N LEU A 26 11.73 -4.01 -4.84
CA LEU A 26 10.30 -4.26 -4.67
C LEU A 26 9.47 -3.62 -5.78
N PHE A 27 9.80 -2.38 -6.17
CA PHE A 27 9.14 -1.71 -7.29
C PHE A 27 9.28 -2.51 -8.57
N PHE A 28 10.52 -2.87 -8.95
CA PHE A 28 10.77 -3.65 -10.16
C PHE A 28 10.13 -5.03 -10.10
N ALA A 29 10.19 -5.71 -8.94
CA ALA A 29 9.54 -7.00 -8.75
C ALA A 29 8.01 -6.91 -8.89
N PHE A 30 7.39 -5.85 -8.37
CA PHE A 30 5.95 -5.63 -8.52
C PHE A 30 5.56 -5.32 -9.97
N VAL A 31 6.28 -4.41 -10.64
CA VAL A 31 6.03 -4.08 -12.04
C VAL A 31 6.20 -5.31 -12.93
N PHE A 32 7.29 -6.06 -12.73
CA PHE A 32 7.52 -7.34 -13.40
C PHE A 32 6.38 -8.32 -13.11
N PHE A 33 5.95 -8.43 -11.86
CA PHE A 33 4.84 -9.31 -11.49
C PHE A 33 3.55 -8.95 -12.25
N VAL A 34 3.15 -7.68 -12.26
CA VAL A 34 1.94 -7.24 -12.96
C VAL A 34 2.05 -7.46 -14.47
N LEU A 35 3.19 -7.10 -15.08
CA LEU A 35 3.38 -7.22 -16.52
C LEU A 35 3.49 -8.68 -17.00
N CYS A 36 4.17 -9.54 -16.25
CA CYS A 36 4.42 -10.92 -16.65
C CYS A 36 3.33 -11.89 -16.21
N PHE A 37 2.68 -11.67 -15.06
CA PHE A 37 1.71 -12.62 -14.51
C PHE A 37 0.27 -12.12 -14.62
N GLU A 38 -0.04 -10.90 -14.19
CA GLU A 38 -1.43 -10.40 -14.28
C GLU A 38 -1.83 -10.06 -15.71
N ALA A 39 -0.92 -9.48 -16.48
CA ALA A 39 -1.22 -9.02 -17.83
C ALA A 39 -1.20 -10.13 -18.88
N GLN A 40 -0.59 -11.28 -18.59
CA GLN A 40 -0.57 -12.45 -19.47
C GLN A 40 -1.97 -13.07 -19.65
N GLU A 41 -2.92 -12.82 -18.75
CA GLU A 41 -4.34 -13.21 -18.93
C GLU A 41 -5.03 -12.46 -20.09
N THR A 42 -4.39 -11.40 -20.62
CA THR A 42 -4.86 -10.55 -21.71
C THR A 42 -3.90 -10.62 -22.90
N ASP A 43 -4.42 -11.01 -24.07
CA ASP A 43 -3.61 -11.36 -25.25
C ASP A 43 -2.95 -10.16 -25.95
N THR A 44 -3.25 -8.91 -25.58
CA THR A 44 -2.77 -7.71 -26.29
C THR A 44 -1.95 -6.74 -25.44
N TRP A 45 -0.78 -6.35 -25.97
CA TRP A 45 0.18 -5.42 -25.35
C TRP A 45 -0.39 -4.10 -24.81
N PRO A 46 -1.23 -3.34 -25.53
CA PRO A 46 -1.78 -2.09 -24.99
C PRO A 46 -2.70 -2.32 -23.78
N VAL A 47 -3.40 -3.46 -23.73
CA VAL A 47 -4.25 -3.83 -22.60
C VAL A 47 -3.43 -4.21 -21.37
N ARG A 48 -2.17 -4.65 -21.55
CA ARG A 48 -1.26 -4.98 -20.44
C ARG A 48 -0.91 -3.77 -19.58
N PHE A 49 -0.59 -2.63 -20.20
CA PHE A 49 -0.31 -1.39 -19.45
C PHE A 49 -1.54 -0.85 -18.73
N ARG A 50 -2.73 -1.07 -19.28
CA ARG A 50 -3.99 -0.71 -18.61
C ARG A 50 -4.19 -1.48 -17.29
N LYS A 51 -3.60 -2.67 -17.14
CA LYS A 51 -3.63 -3.43 -15.88
C LYS A 51 -2.75 -2.82 -14.79
N LEU A 52 -1.62 -2.20 -15.13
CA LEU A 52 -0.82 -1.41 -14.19
C LEU A 52 -1.63 -0.24 -13.64
N GLY A 53 -2.42 0.42 -14.50
CA GLY A 53 -3.30 1.52 -14.14
C GLY A 53 -4.60 1.11 -13.43
N THR A 54 -4.79 -0.17 -13.07
CA THR A 54 -5.96 -0.52 -12.26
C THR A 54 -5.89 0.21 -10.93
N PRO A 55 -7.02 0.70 -10.37
CA PRO A 55 -6.99 1.52 -9.17
C PRO A 55 -6.24 0.87 -7.99
N PHE A 56 -6.26 -0.45 -7.91
CA PHE A 56 -5.54 -1.23 -6.90
C PHE A 56 -4.02 -1.25 -7.13
N ASN A 57 -3.58 -1.53 -8.36
CA ASN A 57 -2.17 -1.57 -8.72
C ASN A 57 -1.56 -0.15 -8.67
N ALA A 58 -2.30 0.86 -9.09
CA ALA A 58 -1.89 2.26 -9.01
C ALA A 58 -1.63 2.69 -7.56
N SER A 59 -2.49 2.32 -6.61
CA SER A 59 -2.25 2.61 -5.19
C SER A 59 -1.03 1.87 -4.64
N LEU A 60 -0.80 0.60 -4.99
CA LEU A 60 0.42 -0.11 -4.58
C LEU A 60 1.70 0.49 -5.18
N ILE A 61 1.65 0.91 -6.44
CA ILE A 61 2.78 1.61 -7.08
C ILE A 61 3.07 2.91 -6.35
N ALA A 62 2.03 3.69 -6.03
CA ALA A 62 2.18 4.92 -5.28
C ALA A 62 2.83 4.66 -3.91
N ILE A 63 2.35 3.67 -3.15
CA ILE A 63 2.95 3.22 -1.87
C ILE A 63 4.44 2.92 -2.03
N ILE A 64 4.81 2.02 -2.96
CA ILE A 64 6.21 1.61 -3.13
C ILE A 64 7.09 2.77 -3.60
N LEU A 65 6.61 3.58 -4.55
CA LEU A 65 7.35 4.74 -5.05
C LEU A 65 7.52 5.82 -3.98
N SER A 66 6.51 6.04 -3.13
CA SER A 66 6.63 6.97 -2.01
C SER A 66 7.66 6.49 -1.00
N THR A 67 7.66 5.20 -0.62
CA THR A 67 8.67 4.64 0.27
C THR A 67 10.07 4.77 -0.34
N PHE A 68 10.23 4.47 -1.63
CA PHE A 68 11.49 4.65 -2.35
C PHE A 68 11.95 6.12 -2.34
N GLY A 69 11.05 7.05 -2.65
CA GLY A 69 11.32 8.48 -2.66
C GLY A 69 11.75 9.01 -1.29
N ALA A 70 11.07 8.60 -0.21
CA ALA A 70 11.42 8.97 1.16
C ALA A 70 12.85 8.51 1.51
N TYR A 71 13.19 7.25 1.25
CA TYR A 71 14.53 6.74 1.51
C TYR A 71 15.61 7.40 0.65
N LEU A 72 15.31 7.67 -0.62
CA LEU A 72 16.24 8.35 -1.51
C LEU A 72 16.55 9.76 -1.01
N THR A 73 15.54 10.51 -0.57
CA THR A 73 15.70 11.83 0.03
C THR A 73 16.57 11.77 1.29
N GLN A 74 16.35 10.79 2.16
CA GLN A 74 17.18 10.58 3.36
C GLN A 74 18.65 10.26 3.01
N VAL A 75 18.90 9.39 2.02
CA VAL A 75 20.26 9.10 1.54
C VAL A 75 20.95 10.37 1.01
N VAL A 76 20.23 11.18 0.22
CA VAL A 76 20.74 12.45 -0.30
C VAL A 76 21.09 13.39 0.87
N LEU A 77 20.20 13.56 1.85
CA LEU A 77 20.41 14.40 3.04
C LEU A 77 21.61 13.95 3.88
N LEU A 78 21.83 12.64 4.03
CA LEU A 78 22.92 12.08 4.83
C LEU A 78 24.27 12.09 4.12
N SER A 79 24.29 12.08 2.78
CA SER A 79 25.52 11.95 1.99
C SER A 79 26.18 13.28 1.64
N ASN A 80 25.45 14.40 1.75
CA ASN A 80 25.92 15.71 1.31
C ASN A 80 25.95 16.71 2.48
N GLN A 81 26.86 17.68 2.36
CA GLN A 81 26.89 18.82 3.28
C GLN A 81 25.94 19.90 2.76
N PHE A 82 24.71 19.88 3.27
CA PHE A 82 23.68 20.84 2.91
C PHE A 82 23.66 22.02 3.88
N THR A 83 23.25 23.18 3.36
CA THR A 83 22.84 24.32 4.16
C THR A 83 21.56 24.00 4.93
N ALA A 84 21.26 24.76 5.99
CA ALA A 84 20.04 24.55 6.79
C ALA A 84 18.75 24.63 5.95
N ALA A 85 18.72 25.52 4.94
CA ALA A 85 17.57 25.66 4.05
C ALA A 85 17.39 24.41 3.15
N GLU A 86 18.49 23.87 2.61
CA GLU A 86 18.44 22.65 1.79
C GLU A 86 18.03 21.41 2.61
N VAL A 87 18.46 21.33 3.87
CA VAL A 87 17.99 20.28 4.80
C VAL A 87 16.48 20.37 5.01
N ALA A 88 15.95 21.56 5.29
CA ALA A 88 14.52 21.74 5.49
C ALA A 88 13.69 21.41 4.23
N ILE A 89 14.21 21.76 3.04
CA ILE A 89 13.59 21.36 1.76
C ILE A 89 13.59 19.83 1.62
N GLY A 90 14.70 19.16 1.91
CA GLY A 90 14.75 17.69 1.87
C GLY A 90 13.80 17.04 2.87
N GLN A 91 13.69 17.56 4.09
CA GLN A 91 12.72 17.08 5.08
C GLN A 91 11.28 17.25 4.58
N THR A 92 10.96 18.37 3.95
CA THR A 92 9.66 18.60 3.31
C THR A 92 9.38 17.54 2.22
N PHE A 93 10.38 17.16 1.43
CA PHE A 93 10.23 16.07 0.45
C PHE A 93 10.02 14.71 1.12
N THR A 94 10.72 14.40 2.21
CA THR A 94 10.49 13.17 2.98
C THR A 94 9.05 13.11 3.48
N ILE A 95 8.55 14.19 4.08
CA ILE A 95 7.17 14.28 4.58
C ILE A 95 6.18 14.19 3.42
N LEU A 96 6.43 14.83 2.28
CA LEU A 96 5.60 14.71 1.07
C LEU A 96 5.46 13.25 0.62
N PHE A 97 6.56 12.48 0.65
CA PHE A 97 6.52 11.07 0.32
C PHE A 97 5.77 10.26 1.38
N ALA A 98 5.99 10.50 2.68
CA ALA A 98 5.23 9.86 3.76
C ALA A 98 3.71 10.13 3.65
N SER A 99 3.29 11.38 3.47
CA SER A 99 1.89 11.75 3.24
C SER A 99 1.30 11.07 2.00
N THR A 100 2.11 10.92 0.94
CA THR A 100 1.69 10.19 -0.27
C THR A 100 1.53 8.70 -0.01
N PHE A 101 2.40 8.10 0.80
CA PHE A 101 2.30 6.71 1.24
C PHE A 101 0.99 6.47 2.02
N GLU A 102 0.69 7.31 3.00
CA GLU A 102 -0.52 7.20 3.83
C GLU A 102 -1.79 7.41 3.00
N PHE A 103 -1.79 8.42 2.14
CA PHE A 103 -2.91 8.67 1.22
C PHE A 103 -3.10 7.50 0.24
N ALA A 104 -2.03 6.96 -0.34
CA ALA A 104 -2.14 5.80 -1.21
C ALA A 104 -2.62 4.55 -0.46
N SER A 105 -2.22 4.40 0.80
CA SER A 105 -2.63 3.31 1.71
C SER A 105 -4.12 3.36 2.03
N ILE A 106 -4.68 4.53 2.37
CA ILE A 106 -6.12 4.65 2.64
C ILE A 106 -6.94 4.33 1.37
N GLN A 107 -6.47 4.79 0.20
CA GLN A 107 -7.12 4.52 -1.09
C GLN A 107 -7.08 3.04 -1.44
N TYR A 108 -5.93 2.39 -1.21
CA TYR A 108 -5.75 0.96 -1.41
C TYR A 108 -6.72 0.16 -0.51
N ALA A 109 -6.75 0.49 0.77
CA ALA A 109 -7.57 -0.18 1.76
C ALA A 109 -9.07 -0.03 1.45
N TRP A 110 -9.52 1.17 1.08
CA TRP A 110 -10.90 1.40 0.67
C TRP A 110 -11.32 0.58 -0.54
N LYS A 111 -10.54 0.65 -1.63
CA LYS A 111 -10.85 -0.07 -2.88
C LYS A 111 -10.98 -1.58 -2.67
N ARG A 112 -10.29 -2.12 -1.67
CA ARG A 112 -10.37 -3.53 -1.26
C ARG A 112 -11.62 -3.83 -0.43
N GLY A 113 -12.02 -2.91 0.45
CA GLY A 113 -13.03 -3.14 1.49
C GLY A 113 -14.40 -2.53 1.26
N GLU A 114 -14.57 -1.61 0.29
CA GLU A 114 -15.79 -0.83 0.08
C GLU A 114 -17.06 -1.69 0.07
N ILE A 115 -17.09 -2.71 -0.77
CA ILE A 115 -18.26 -3.60 -0.91
C ILE A 115 -18.60 -4.29 0.42
N VAL A 116 -17.59 -4.72 1.16
CA VAL A 116 -17.77 -5.43 2.43
C VAL A 116 -18.30 -4.49 3.51
N VAL A 117 -17.80 -3.25 3.58
CA VAL A 117 -18.31 -2.24 4.51
C VAL A 117 -19.74 -1.83 4.15
N ASP A 118 -20.02 -1.60 2.88
CA ASP A 118 -21.36 -1.22 2.38
C ASP A 118 -22.41 -2.26 2.79
N GLN A 119 -22.04 -3.54 2.73
CA GLN A 119 -22.93 -4.65 3.11
C GLN A 119 -23.03 -4.86 4.61
N THR A 120 -21.94 -4.67 5.35
CA THR A 120 -21.84 -5.08 6.76
C THR A 120 -22.21 -3.95 7.73
N ILE A 121 -21.80 -2.71 7.44
CA ILE A 121 -21.94 -1.55 8.32
C ILE A 121 -22.25 -0.28 7.49
N PRO A 122 -23.44 -0.17 6.88
CA PRO A 122 -23.76 0.89 5.92
C PRO A 122 -23.66 2.31 6.50
N LYS A 123 -23.90 2.48 7.82
CA LYS A 123 -23.71 3.78 8.49
C LYS A 123 -22.24 4.21 8.53
N ALA A 124 -21.33 3.27 8.77
CA ALA A 124 -19.88 3.54 8.76
C ALA A 124 -19.37 3.79 7.34
N SER A 125 -19.93 3.12 6.33
CA SER A 125 -19.59 3.36 4.92
C SER A 125 -19.68 4.84 4.53
N LEU A 126 -20.76 5.53 4.93
CA LEU A 126 -20.93 6.95 4.61
C LEU A 126 -19.81 7.82 5.21
N ALA A 127 -19.47 7.57 6.48
CA ALA A 127 -18.37 8.26 7.15
C ALA A 127 -17.01 7.96 6.50
N MET A 128 -16.76 6.71 6.11
CA MET A 128 -15.53 6.31 5.43
C MET A 128 -15.41 6.94 4.03
N LYS A 129 -16.51 6.96 3.25
CA LYS A 129 -16.57 7.64 1.94
C LYS A 129 -16.26 9.13 2.07
N LEU A 130 -16.77 9.79 3.12
CA LEU A 130 -16.44 11.18 3.41
C LEU A 130 -14.96 11.34 3.80
N LEU A 131 -14.45 10.47 4.68
CA LEU A 131 -13.06 10.49 5.11
C LEU A 131 -12.09 10.34 3.93
N ILE A 132 -12.40 9.49 2.95
CA ILE A 132 -11.58 9.33 1.73
C ILE A 132 -11.58 10.58 0.85
N LYS A 133 -12.67 11.33 0.83
CA LYS A 133 -12.73 12.60 0.07
C LYS A 133 -11.90 13.69 0.76
N ILE A 134 -11.87 13.69 2.09
CA ILE A 134 -11.15 14.67 2.90
C ILE A 134 -9.68 14.26 3.10
N SER A 135 -9.35 12.98 2.92
CA SER A 135 -8.03 12.45 3.23
C SER A 135 -6.84 13.14 2.55
N PRO A 136 -6.92 13.69 1.31
CA PRO A 136 -5.82 14.49 0.77
C PRO A 136 -5.50 15.69 1.67
N PHE A 137 -6.52 16.36 2.21
CA PHE A 137 -6.29 17.50 3.10
C PHE A 137 -5.70 17.06 4.44
N ILE A 138 -6.10 15.91 4.97
CA ILE A 138 -5.58 15.40 6.25
C ILE A 138 -4.09 15.04 6.10
N PHE A 139 -3.75 14.23 5.10
CA PHE A 139 -2.39 13.71 4.95
C PHE A 139 -1.39 14.75 4.44
N TYR A 140 -1.79 15.63 3.52
CA TYR A 140 -0.89 16.66 2.98
C TYR A 140 -0.85 17.94 3.83
N PHE A 141 -1.60 18.01 4.95
CA PHE A 141 -1.51 19.15 5.87
C PHE A 141 -0.11 19.27 6.48
N ASP A 142 0.51 18.14 6.80
CA ASP A 142 1.86 18.08 7.39
C ASP A 142 2.90 18.71 6.46
N VAL A 143 2.77 18.47 5.15
CA VAL A 143 3.64 19.07 4.12
C VAL A 143 3.51 20.60 4.11
N LEU A 144 2.30 21.14 4.30
CA LEU A 144 2.08 22.58 4.35
C LEU A 144 2.70 23.20 5.61
N LEU A 145 2.62 22.50 6.74
CA LEU A 145 3.23 22.95 8.00
C LEU A 145 4.75 22.93 7.90
N GLU A 146 5.34 21.87 7.34
CA GLU A 146 6.79 21.78 7.14
C GLU A 146 7.28 22.90 6.20
N PHE A 147 6.56 23.11 5.09
CA PHE A 147 6.90 24.20 4.18
C PHE A 147 6.84 25.57 4.86
N ALA A 148 5.86 25.79 5.74
CA ALA A 148 5.77 27.02 6.51
C ALA A 148 6.93 27.19 7.50
N GLN A 149 7.48 26.09 8.06
CA GLN A 149 8.62 26.13 8.99
C GLN A 149 9.91 26.61 8.33
N ILE A 150 10.07 26.41 7.02
CA ILE A 150 11.19 26.97 6.24
C ILE A 150 11.24 28.50 6.37
N TYR A 151 10.08 29.16 6.44
CA TYR A 151 9.98 30.62 6.51
C TYR A 151 9.81 31.15 7.94
N SER A 152 9.35 30.32 8.88
CA SER A 152 9.03 30.74 10.24
C SER A 152 9.42 29.68 11.28
N ASN A 153 10.39 30.01 12.13
CA ASN A 153 10.78 29.15 13.25
C ASN A 153 9.91 29.38 14.50
N SER A 154 8.59 29.32 14.34
CA SER A 154 7.63 29.53 15.43
C SER A 154 7.43 28.24 16.24
N PRO A 155 7.56 28.27 17.58
CA PRO A 155 7.26 27.12 18.45
C PRO A 155 5.83 26.59 18.29
N VAL A 156 4.88 27.48 17.99
CA VAL A 156 3.48 27.11 17.73
C VAL A 156 3.36 26.27 16.46
N LEU A 157 4.11 26.62 15.42
CA LEU A 157 4.10 25.90 14.15
C LEU A 157 4.76 24.52 14.28
N GLN A 158 5.84 24.41 15.06
CA GLN A 158 6.47 23.13 15.41
C GLN A 158 5.50 22.22 16.17
N MET A 159 4.76 22.78 17.14
CA MET A 159 3.73 22.02 17.87
C MET A 159 2.62 21.52 16.93
N PHE A 160 2.14 22.35 15.98
CA PHE A 160 1.14 21.91 15.01
C PHE A 160 1.66 20.79 14.10
N ALA A 161 2.89 20.89 13.60
CA ALA A 161 3.49 19.86 12.76
C ALA A 161 3.64 18.52 13.52
N TYR A 162 4.11 18.57 14.77
CA TYR A 162 4.20 17.38 15.61
C TYR A 162 2.84 16.73 15.87
N VAL A 163 1.80 17.53 16.14
CA VAL A 163 0.46 17.01 16.38
C VAL A 163 -0.14 16.40 15.10
N SER A 164 0.05 17.06 13.96
CA SER A 164 -0.53 16.62 12.69
C SER A 164 0.11 15.32 12.19
N GLU A 165 1.42 15.18 12.39
CA GLU A 165 2.21 13.97 12.13
C GLU A 165 1.74 12.74 12.94
N ILE A 166 1.08 12.93 14.08
CA ILE A 166 0.44 11.83 14.85
C ILE A 166 -0.98 11.57 14.36
N ILE A 167 -1.71 12.63 13.98
CA ILE A 167 -3.11 12.53 13.55
C ILE A 167 -3.22 11.71 12.26
N ALA A 168 -2.36 11.98 11.27
CA ALA A 168 -2.36 11.30 9.99
C ALA A 168 -2.31 9.76 10.11
N PRO A 169 -1.27 9.15 10.72
CA PRO A 169 -1.19 7.69 10.85
C PRO A 169 -2.28 7.14 11.78
N THR A 170 -2.73 7.92 12.77
CA THR A 170 -3.87 7.54 13.63
C THR A 170 -5.15 7.39 12.82
N VAL A 171 -5.45 8.34 11.91
CA VAL A 171 -6.60 8.27 11.01
C VAL A 171 -6.52 7.03 10.12
N LEU A 172 -5.34 6.74 9.57
CA LEU A 172 -5.11 5.55 8.76
C LEU A 172 -5.37 4.25 9.53
N VAL A 173 -4.87 4.14 10.77
CA VAL A 173 -5.07 2.97 11.64
C VAL A 173 -6.52 2.79 12.06
N ILE A 174 -7.21 3.87 12.41
CA ILE A 174 -8.64 3.82 12.73
C ILE A 174 -9.43 3.34 11.50
N PHE A 175 -9.11 3.89 10.32
CA PHE A 175 -9.75 3.50 9.07
C PHE A 175 -9.56 2.00 8.78
N ASP A 176 -8.34 1.49 8.86
CA ASP A 176 -8.02 0.09 8.64
C ASP A 176 -8.65 -0.83 9.69
N SER A 177 -8.75 -0.37 10.95
CA SER A 177 -9.43 -1.09 12.02
C SER A 177 -10.92 -1.24 11.74
N VAL A 178 -11.60 -0.20 11.23
CA VAL A 178 -13.01 -0.28 10.83
C VAL A 178 -13.20 -1.24 9.66
N LEU A 179 -12.31 -1.19 8.64
CA LEU A 179 -12.34 -2.16 7.55
C LEU A 179 -12.17 -3.59 8.06
N LEU A 180 -11.15 -3.83 8.88
CA LEU A 180 -10.85 -5.14 9.43
C LEU A 180 -12.00 -5.68 10.27
N TYR A 181 -12.60 -4.82 11.10
CA TYR A 181 -13.80 -5.16 11.85
C TYR A 181 -14.97 -5.56 10.94
N ALA A 182 -15.23 -4.79 9.87
CA ALA A 182 -16.25 -5.12 8.88
C ALA A 182 -15.95 -6.47 8.19
N PHE A 183 -14.70 -6.74 7.80
CA PHE A 183 -14.28 -8.01 7.21
C PHE A 183 -14.50 -9.20 8.15
N ILE A 184 -14.10 -9.06 9.43
CA ILE A 184 -14.28 -10.11 10.44
C ILE A 184 -15.77 -10.37 10.67
N ASN A 185 -16.57 -9.32 10.77
CA ASN A 185 -18.01 -9.47 10.99
C ASN A 185 -18.70 -10.10 9.78
N PHE A 186 -18.34 -9.69 8.56
CA PHE A 186 -18.81 -10.30 7.32
C PHE A 186 -18.52 -11.80 7.27
N LEU A 187 -17.29 -12.20 7.61
CA LEU A 187 -16.88 -13.60 7.69
C LEU A 187 -17.70 -14.40 8.71
N ARG A 188 -17.95 -13.83 9.90
CA ARG A 188 -18.76 -14.48 10.94
C ARG A 188 -20.20 -14.70 10.50
N VAL A 189 -20.78 -13.72 9.80
CA VAL A 189 -22.15 -13.85 9.25
C VAL A 189 -22.16 -14.95 8.18
N LEU A 190 -21.21 -14.94 7.25
CA LEU A 190 -21.10 -15.92 6.17
C LEU A 190 -20.96 -17.36 6.71
N GLN A 191 -20.14 -17.55 7.76
CA GLN A 191 -19.96 -18.84 8.43
C GLN A 191 -21.23 -19.36 9.11
N ARG A 192 -22.07 -18.46 9.65
CA ARG A 192 -23.32 -18.82 10.32
C ARG A 192 -24.46 -19.10 9.34
N SER A 193 -24.43 -18.52 8.15
CA SER A 193 -25.51 -18.63 7.15
C SER A 193 -25.46 -19.89 6.27
N VAL A 194 -24.61 -20.88 6.58
CA VAL A 194 -24.52 -22.26 6.03
C VAL A 194 -25.32 -22.57 4.74
N ALA A 195 -24.60 -22.88 3.64
CA ALA A 195 -24.94 -23.87 2.60
C ALA A 195 -24.04 -23.76 1.36
N ILE A 196 -23.43 -22.59 1.15
CA ILE A 196 -22.59 -22.34 -0.02
C ILE A 196 -21.14 -22.46 0.43
N SER A 197 -20.39 -23.38 -0.18
CA SER A 197 -18.93 -23.45 -0.10
C SER A 197 -18.32 -22.24 -0.82
N VAL A 198 -18.64 -21.03 -0.39
CA VAL A 198 -17.93 -19.83 -0.82
C VAL A 198 -16.50 -20.05 -0.36
N ASP A 199 -15.58 -19.97 -1.31
CA ASP A 199 -14.18 -20.25 -1.03
C ASP A 199 -13.60 -19.17 -0.10
N ASP A 200 -13.70 -19.45 1.20
CA ASP A 200 -13.26 -18.59 2.32
C ASP A 200 -11.78 -18.23 2.26
N SER A 201 -10.98 -18.94 1.45
CA SER A 201 -9.54 -18.74 1.33
C SER A 201 -9.18 -17.29 1.02
N ARG A 202 -9.91 -16.63 0.11
CA ARG A 202 -9.63 -15.24 -0.30
C ARG A 202 -9.81 -14.27 0.87
N LEU A 203 -10.92 -14.40 1.60
CA LEU A 203 -11.25 -13.50 2.72
C LEU A 203 -10.32 -13.75 3.91
N LYS A 204 -9.91 -15.01 4.15
CA LYS A 204 -8.89 -15.36 5.14
C LYS A 204 -7.54 -14.70 4.82
N ILE A 205 -7.11 -14.76 3.56
CA ILE A 205 -5.89 -14.06 3.11
C ILE A 205 -6.01 -12.56 3.39
N VAL A 206 -7.12 -11.92 2.99
CA VAL A 206 -7.30 -10.48 3.21
C VAL A 206 -7.25 -10.13 4.70
N SER A 207 -7.97 -10.88 5.53
CA SER A 207 -8.05 -10.62 6.97
C SER A 207 -6.72 -10.86 7.67
N PHE A 208 -6.00 -11.94 7.33
CA PHE A 208 -4.71 -12.27 7.91
C PHE A 208 -3.69 -11.15 7.67
N TYR A 209 -3.44 -10.79 6.41
CA TYR A 209 -2.50 -9.71 6.10
C TYR A 209 -2.99 -8.34 6.59
N GLY A 210 -4.30 -8.12 6.66
CA GLY A 210 -4.89 -6.91 7.25
C GLY A 210 -4.60 -6.79 8.76
N ILE A 211 -4.70 -7.89 9.53
CA ILE A 211 -4.32 -7.91 10.94
C ILE A 211 -2.84 -7.56 11.11
N PHE A 212 -1.96 -8.19 10.34
CA PHE A 212 -0.52 -7.91 10.42
C PHE A 212 -0.20 -6.45 10.08
N ALA A 213 -0.76 -5.92 8.98
CA ALA A 213 -0.56 -4.52 8.61
C ALA A 213 -1.01 -3.58 9.74
N ASN A 214 -2.19 -3.83 10.31
CA ASN A 214 -2.75 -2.98 11.35
C ASN A 214 -1.92 -3.04 12.65
N VAL A 215 -1.48 -4.23 13.06
CA VAL A 215 -0.58 -4.39 14.22
C VAL A 215 0.74 -3.66 13.98
N THR A 216 1.34 -3.80 12.79
CA THR A 216 2.57 -3.07 12.43
C THR A 216 2.36 -1.56 12.52
N MET A 217 1.25 -1.02 12.02
CA MET A 217 0.95 0.42 12.12
C MET A 217 0.73 0.88 13.57
N PHE A 218 0.03 0.11 14.40
CA PHE A 218 -0.11 0.44 15.83
C PHE A 218 1.25 0.50 16.53
N VAL A 219 2.12 -0.47 16.23
CA VAL A 219 3.48 -0.50 16.76
C VAL A 219 4.25 0.74 16.28
N ALA A 220 4.17 1.07 14.99
CA ALA A 220 4.80 2.27 14.43
C ALA A 220 4.36 3.55 15.17
N ILE A 221 3.05 3.74 15.39
CA ILE A 221 2.52 4.91 16.11
C ILE A 221 3.01 4.96 17.57
N ILE A 222 3.09 3.82 18.25
CA ILE A 222 3.59 3.76 19.62
C ILE A 222 5.08 4.15 19.65
N PHE A 223 5.89 3.60 18.75
CA PHE A 223 7.31 3.95 18.64
C PHE A 223 7.50 5.43 18.30
N ALA A 224 6.71 5.96 17.37
CA ALA A 224 6.67 7.38 17.01
C ALA A 224 6.36 8.26 18.23
N SER A 225 5.29 7.95 18.96
CA SER A 225 4.81 8.74 20.10
C SER A 225 5.77 8.69 21.29
N VAL A 226 6.24 7.50 21.66
CA VAL A 226 7.16 7.29 22.79
C VAL A 226 8.56 7.81 22.45
N GLY A 227 9.04 7.56 21.24
CA GLY A 227 10.33 8.04 20.76
C GLY A 227 10.43 9.56 20.76
N GLY A 228 9.40 10.24 20.23
CA GLY A 228 9.34 11.71 20.25
C GLY A 228 9.32 12.29 21.66
N SER A 229 8.69 11.60 22.62
CA SER A 229 8.60 12.05 24.02
C SER A 229 9.91 11.88 24.79
N ILE A 230 10.65 10.80 24.53
CA ILE A 230 11.90 10.48 25.26
C ILE A 230 13.10 11.22 24.68
N PHE A 231 13.13 11.43 23.35
CA PHE A 231 14.30 11.94 22.64
C PHE A 231 14.03 13.24 21.87
N PRO A 232 13.58 14.32 22.53
CA PRO A 232 13.10 15.53 21.85
C PRO A 232 14.18 16.28 21.06
N ASN A 233 15.46 16.04 21.31
CA ASN A 233 16.57 16.69 20.60
C ASN A 233 17.21 15.82 19.49
N SER A 234 16.89 14.53 19.45
CA SER A 234 17.31 13.58 18.41
C SER A 234 16.12 12.95 17.69
N TRP A 235 14.95 13.56 17.86
CA TRP A 235 13.67 13.07 17.40
C TRP A 235 13.70 12.84 15.90
N ILE A 236 14.09 13.84 15.10
CA ILE A 236 14.19 13.77 13.63
C ILE A 236 14.96 12.51 13.16
N PHE A 237 16.06 12.17 13.80
CA PHE A 237 16.96 11.12 13.31
C PHE A 237 16.53 9.70 13.70
N LEU A 238 15.99 9.53 14.91
CA LEU A 238 15.47 8.25 15.36
C LEU A 238 14.06 8.02 14.82
N TYR A 239 13.25 9.06 14.79
CA TYR A 239 11.87 9.03 14.31
C TYR A 239 11.80 8.76 12.81
N ASP A 240 12.45 9.57 11.97
CA ASP A 240 12.42 9.39 10.50
C ASP A 240 13.05 8.05 10.09
N GLY A 241 14.04 7.59 10.85
CA GLY A 241 14.63 6.27 10.65
C GLY A 241 13.59 5.17 10.87
N PHE A 242 13.10 5.08 12.11
CA PHE A 242 12.24 3.99 12.57
C PHE A 242 10.85 4.00 11.94
N SER A 243 10.23 5.15 11.70
CA SER A 243 8.89 5.24 11.09
C SER A 243 8.90 4.70 9.66
N LEU A 244 9.88 5.12 8.85
CA LEU A 244 10.02 4.67 7.47
C LEU A 244 10.26 3.16 7.36
N GLU A 245 10.98 2.57 8.32
CA GLU A 245 11.19 1.11 8.37
C GLU A 245 9.85 0.35 8.50
N PHE A 246 8.89 0.89 9.25
CA PHE A 246 7.55 0.32 9.31
C PHE A 246 6.80 0.47 7.98
N ASP A 247 6.96 1.57 7.26
CA ASP A 247 6.35 1.76 5.93
C ASP A 247 6.83 0.71 4.93
N LEU A 248 8.12 0.38 4.94
CA LEU A 248 8.67 -0.69 4.12
C LEU A 248 8.09 -2.06 4.48
N ILE A 249 7.94 -2.35 5.78
CA ILE A 249 7.31 -3.59 6.26
C ILE A 249 5.84 -3.65 5.82
N ILE A 250 5.10 -2.54 5.90
CA ILE A 250 3.71 -2.45 5.45
C ILE A 250 3.64 -2.67 3.93
N ALA A 251 4.50 -2.02 3.15
CA ALA A 251 4.56 -2.21 1.70
C ALA A 251 4.82 -3.68 1.34
N LEU A 252 5.72 -4.36 2.05
CA LEU A 252 5.97 -5.80 1.91
C LEU A 252 4.74 -6.66 2.24
N ILE A 253 4.04 -6.35 3.35
CA ILE A 253 2.81 -7.05 3.76
C ILE A 253 1.73 -6.90 2.67
N LEU A 254 1.53 -5.69 2.14
CA LEU A 254 0.52 -5.42 1.11
C LEU A 254 0.87 -6.10 -0.23
N LEU A 255 2.15 -6.07 -0.63
CA LEU A 255 2.63 -6.79 -1.80
C LEU A 255 2.42 -8.30 -1.64
N ARG A 256 2.76 -8.85 -0.46
CA ARG A 256 2.59 -10.27 -0.17
C ARG A 256 1.11 -10.67 -0.19
N GLN A 257 0.23 -9.83 0.34
CA GLN A 257 -1.22 -10.03 0.26
C GLN A 257 -1.68 -10.11 -1.21
N LYS A 258 -1.24 -9.18 -2.06
CA LYS A 258 -1.56 -9.17 -3.50
C LYS A 258 -1.09 -10.44 -4.20
N LEU A 259 0.15 -10.88 -3.95
CA LEU A 259 0.68 -12.13 -4.49
C LEU A 259 -0.15 -13.34 -4.03
N ALA A 260 -0.48 -13.41 -2.74
CA ALA A 260 -1.28 -14.50 -2.18
C ALA A 260 -2.68 -14.57 -2.82
N LEU A 261 -3.33 -13.42 -3.04
CA LEU A 261 -4.63 -13.34 -3.72
C LEU A 261 -4.56 -13.82 -5.16
N TYR A 262 -3.48 -13.48 -5.89
CA TYR A 262 -3.27 -13.95 -7.25
C TYR A 262 -3.09 -15.47 -7.32
N TRP A 263 -2.21 -16.02 -6.48
CA TRP A 263 -1.98 -17.47 -6.43
C TRP A 263 -3.23 -18.24 -6.01
N ASN A 264 -3.99 -17.71 -5.05
CA ASN A 264 -5.27 -18.29 -4.64
C ASN A 264 -6.25 -18.35 -5.82
N LYS A 265 -6.44 -17.23 -6.54
CA LYS A 265 -7.28 -17.20 -7.75
C LYS A 265 -6.83 -18.26 -8.78
N LYS A 266 -5.53 -18.38 -9.03
CA LYS A 266 -4.99 -19.35 -9.99
C LYS A 266 -5.23 -20.79 -9.56
N ASN A 267 -5.10 -21.09 -8.27
CA ASN A 267 -5.37 -22.43 -7.73
C ASN A 267 -6.85 -22.80 -7.83
N ILE A 268 -7.76 -21.85 -7.58
CA ILE A 268 -9.21 -22.05 -7.73
C ILE A 268 -9.55 -22.37 -9.18
N ILE A 269 -9.03 -21.59 -10.13
CA ILE A 269 -9.27 -21.83 -11.57
C ILE A 269 -8.76 -23.22 -11.95
N ARG A 270 -7.56 -23.61 -11.52
CA ARG A 270 -7.01 -24.95 -11.78
C ARG A 270 -7.87 -26.06 -11.19
N GLN A 271 -8.39 -25.90 -9.99
CA GLN A 271 -9.29 -26.89 -9.37
C GLN A 271 -10.61 -27.00 -10.14
N GLN A 272 -11.19 -25.88 -10.55
CA GLN A 272 -12.39 -25.85 -11.39
C GLN A 272 -12.13 -26.55 -12.74
N GLU A 273 -10.97 -26.31 -13.36
CA GLU A 273 -10.58 -26.98 -14.60
C GLU A 273 -10.40 -28.49 -14.43
N MET A 274 -9.73 -28.93 -13.36
CA MET A 274 -9.57 -30.37 -13.07
C MET A 274 -10.93 -31.05 -12.80
N ASN A 275 -11.84 -30.37 -12.11
CA ASN A 275 -13.18 -30.89 -11.86
C ASN A 275 -14.00 -30.99 -13.15
N LEU A 276 -13.92 -29.99 -14.03
CA LEU A 276 -14.53 -30.02 -15.35
C LEU A 276 -13.92 -31.13 -16.24
N GLU A 277 -12.60 -31.33 -16.18
CA GLU A 277 -11.92 -32.40 -16.91
C GLU A 277 -12.38 -33.78 -16.45
N ARG A 278 -12.57 -33.97 -15.13
CA ARG A 278 -13.13 -35.20 -14.56
C ARG A 278 -14.58 -35.45 -14.97
N GLN A 279 -15.40 -34.40 -15.11
CA GLN A 279 -16.82 -34.53 -15.44
C GLN A 279 -17.09 -34.68 -16.94
N LEU A 280 -16.39 -33.93 -17.79
CA LEU A 280 -16.64 -33.87 -19.23
C LEU A 280 -15.74 -34.80 -20.05
N GLY A 281 -14.65 -35.28 -19.46
CA GLY A 281 -13.56 -35.94 -20.18
C GLY A 281 -12.62 -34.93 -20.86
N LYS A 282 -11.36 -35.35 -21.05
CA LYS A 282 -10.26 -34.50 -21.54
C LYS A 282 -10.50 -33.95 -22.95
N ASP A 283 -11.07 -34.76 -23.84
CA ASP A 283 -11.28 -34.38 -25.24
C ASP A 283 -12.37 -33.32 -25.40
N THR A 284 -13.47 -33.47 -24.66
CA THR A 284 -14.57 -32.49 -24.63
C THR A 284 -14.08 -31.16 -24.07
N LEU A 285 -13.26 -31.18 -23.01
CA LEU A 285 -12.68 -29.97 -22.41
C LEU A 285 -11.76 -29.23 -23.40
N LEU A 286 -10.94 -29.98 -24.16
CA LEU A 286 -10.08 -29.40 -25.19
C LEU A 286 -10.88 -28.76 -26.33
N GLN A 287 -12.00 -29.36 -26.74
CA GLN A 287 -12.90 -28.76 -27.72
C GLN A 287 -13.53 -27.47 -27.21
N VAL A 288 -14.01 -27.44 -25.96
CA VAL A 288 -14.56 -26.24 -25.33
C VAL A 288 -13.52 -25.13 -25.21
N ARG A 289 -12.26 -25.45 -24.90
CA ARG A 289 -11.15 -24.48 -24.88
C ARG A 289 -10.90 -23.88 -26.26
N LYS A 290 -10.79 -24.72 -27.30
CA LYS A 290 -10.61 -24.25 -28.68
C LYS A 290 -11.77 -23.37 -29.15
N LEU A 291 -13.00 -23.72 -28.79
CA LEU A 291 -14.19 -22.91 -29.12
C LEU A 291 -14.13 -21.54 -28.41
N ARG A 292 -13.85 -21.51 -27.11
CA ARG A 292 -13.71 -20.25 -26.36
C ARG A 292 -12.59 -19.37 -26.91
N GLU A 293 -11.44 -19.94 -27.26
CA GLU A 293 -10.34 -19.19 -27.86
C GLU A 293 -10.73 -18.61 -29.23
N SER A 294 -11.46 -19.36 -30.04
CA SER A 294 -11.99 -18.89 -31.33
C SER A 294 -12.97 -17.73 -31.16
N ASP A 295 -13.92 -17.85 -30.23
CA ASP A 295 -14.90 -16.79 -29.95
C ASP A 295 -14.24 -15.53 -29.39
N ARG A 296 -13.23 -15.69 -28.53
CA ARG A 296 -12.44 -14.57 -27.99
C ARG A 296 -11.72 -13.82 -29.10
N LYS A 297 -11.09 -14.55 -30.04
CA LYS A 297 -10.43 -13.96 -31.21
C LYS A 297 -11.42 -13.24 -32.14
N LYS A 298 -12.63 -13.78 -32.32
CA LYS A 298 -13.68 -13.15 -33.14
C LYS A 298 -14.20 -11.86 -32.52
N ASN A 299 -14.57 -11.88 -31.24
CA ASN A 299 -15.07 -10.70 -30.54
C ASN A 299 -14.02 -9.57 -30.54
N PHE A 300 -12.74 -9.93 -30.38
CA PHE A 300 -11.66 -8.96 -30.42
C PHE A 300 -11.51 -8.29 -31.79
N LYS A 301 -11.66 -9.04 -32.89
CA LYS A 301 -11.59 -8.49 -34.26
C LYS A 301 -12.70 -7.49 -34.55
N ASN A 302 -13.86 -7.65 -33.93
CA ASN A 302 -14.98 -6.71 -34.06
C ASN A 302 -14.74 -5.43 -33.25
N GLU A 303 -14.09 -5.50 -32.09
CA GLU A 303 -13.72 -4.32 -31.30
C GLU A 303 -12.61 -3.49 -31.96
N THR A 304 -11.71 -4.11 -32.73
CA THR A 304 -10.62 -3.37 -33.42
C THR A 304 -11.06 -2.62 -34.66
N VAL A 305 -12.27 -2.87 -35.18
CA VAL A 305 -12.85 -2.15 -36.33
C VAL A 305 -13.66 -0.92 -35.89
N LEU A 306 -13.92 -0.78 -34.59
CA LEU A 306 -14.70 0.32 -34.00
C LEU A 306 -13.83 1.45 -33.42
N PHE A 307 -12.51 1.41 -33.64
CA PHE A 307 -11.55 2.45 -33.31
C PHE A 307 -10.73 2.83 -34.55
#